data_AF-A0A536NTB4-F1
#
_entry.id   AF-A0A536NTB4-F1
#
_cell.length_a   1.000
_cell.length_b   1.000
_cell.length_c   1.000
_cell.angle_alpha   90.00
_cell.angle_beta   90.00
_cell.angle_gamma   90.00
#
_symmetry.space_group_name_H-M   'P 1'
#
loop_
_entity.id
_entity.type
_entity.pdbx_description
1 polymer ?
#
loop_
_entity_poly.entity_id
_entity_poly.type
_entity_poly.pdbx_seq_one_letter_code
_entity_poly.pdbx_strand_id
1 'polypeptide(L)'
;MSTQPVPSETASQPLETPFADAASPFKRTEVPLPVFAGPPPQAPLPPATQSSWVTYRAQINFGLAMLAYLMVLVGSITLIQANSDAGWRYYIAALPLVPALIALFVFVRSLTRLDDLQARIQLLAFGSSLGATALLTFGYGFLEGVGMPHLPPAYVLPLMAILWGLATAFFTWRYKWRYRR
;
A
#
# COMPACT_ATOMS: atom_id res chain seq x y z
N MET A 1 -29.85 -52.38 -50.14
CA MET A 1 -30.58 -52.64 -48.89
C MET A 1 -29.62 -53.38 -47.97
N SER A 2 -29.52 -52.95 -46.70
CA SER A 2 -28.69 -53.50 -45.60
C SER A 2 -27.19 -53.19 -45.65
N THR A 3 -26.50 -52.74 -44.61
CA THR A 3 -26.83 -52.23 -43.26
C THR A 3 -25.54 -51.56 -42.77
N GLN A 4 -25.58 -50.30 -42.33
CA GLN A 4 -24.45 -49.68 -41.63
C GLN A 4 -24.16 -50.43 -40.32
N PRO A 5 -22.90 -50.68 -39.95
CA PRO A 5 -22.55 -51.12 -38.61
C PRO A 5 -22.78 -49.97 -37.62
N VAL A 6 -23.62 -50.22 -36.62
CA VAL A 6 -23.92 -49.32 -35.51
C VAL A 6 -22.63 -49.06 -34.71
N PRO A 7 -22.31 -47.80 -34.35
CA PRO A 7 -21.13 -47.49 -33.54
C PRO A 7 -21.24 -48.12 -32.15
N SER A 8 -20.15 -48.74 -31.72
CA SER A 8 -19.96 -49.31 -30.39
C SER A 8 -20.29 -48.30 -29.29
N GLU A 9 -21.28 -48.69 -28.48
CA GLU A 9 -21.88 -48.04 -27.32
C GLU A 9 -20.86 -47.81 -26.19
N THR A 10 -19.87 -46.95 -26.43
CA THR A 10 -18.85 -46.55 -25.44
C THR A 10 -19.14 -45.17 -24.85
N ALA A 11 -20.34 -44.63 -25.10
CA ALA A 11 -20.71 -43.25 -24.75
C ALA A 11 -21.63 -43.12 -23.53
N SER A 12 -21.84 -44.19 -22.77
CA SER A 12 -22.80 -44.23 -21.66
C SER A 12 -22.32 -45.04 -20.44
N GLN A 13 -21.00 -45.12 -20.21
CA GLN A 13 -20.54 -45.43 -18.85
C GLN A 13 -20.59 -44.14 -18.03
N PRO A 14 -21.39 -44.07 -16.95
CA PRO A 14 -21.33 -42.95 -16.02
C PRO A 14 -19.88 -42.85 -15.51
N LEU A 15 -19.28 -41.66 -15.60
CA LEU A 15 -18.00 -41.39 -14.97
C LEU A 15 -18.13 -41.73 -13.48
N GLU A 16 -17.60 -42.87 -13.05
CA GLU A 16 -17.50 -43.22 -11.64
C GLU A 16 -16.59 -42.18 -10.98
N THR A 17 -17.21 -41.14 -10.45
CA THR A 17 -16.48 -40.12 -9.70
C THR A 17 -16.02 -40.76 -8.39
N PRO A 18 -14.74 -40.63 -7.98
CA PRO A 18 -14.20 -41.20 -6.72
C PRO A 18 -14.89 -40.71 -5.44
N PHE A 19 -15.87 -39.81 -5.58
CA PHE A 19 -16.66 -39.18 -4.55
C PHE A 19 -18.06 -39.78 -4.42
N ALA A 20 -18.52 -40.57 -5.39
CA ALA A 20 -19.84 -41.19 -5.40
C ALA A 20 -19.89 -42.51 -4.62
N ASP A 21 -18.74 -43.15 -4.41
CA ASP A 21 -18.67 -44.43 -3.70
C ASP A 21 -18.89 -44.24 -2.19
N ALA A 22 -19.75 -45.08 -1.60
CA ALA A 22 -20.10 -45.02 -0.19
C ALA A 22 -18.91 -45.31 0.73
N ALA A 23 -17.87 -45.97 0.21
CA ALA A 23 -16.61 -46.25 0.89
C ALA A 23 -15.51 -45.19 0.61
N SER A 24 -15.86 -44.03 0.04
CA SER A 24 -14.87 -42.99 -0.26
C SER A 24 -14.15 -42.53 1.02
N PRO A 25 -12.80 -42.53 1.06
CA PRO A 25 -12.03 -42.08 2.23
C PRO A 25 -12.21 -40.59 2.53
N PHE A 26 -12.82 -39.84 1.61
CA PHE A 26 -13.18 -38.42 1.78
C PHE A 26 -14.58 -38.21 2.34
N LYS A 27 -15.37 -39.29 2.47
CA LYS A 27 -16.65 -39.26 3.19
C LYS A 27 -16.32 -39.21 4.69
N ARG A 28 -16.09 -37.99 5.18
CA ARG A 28 -15.87 -37.69 6.59
C ARG A 28 -17.03 -38.32 7.38
N THR A 29 -16.75 -39.38 8.14
CA THR A 29 -17.66 -39.85 9.19
C THR A 29 -17.88 -38.66 10.11
N GLU A 30 -19.07 -38.08 10.07
CA GLU A 30 -19.50 -37.10 11.05
C GLU A 30 -19.59 -37.83 12.38
N VAL A 31 -18.45 -37.92 13.08
CA VAL A 31 -18.45 -38.21 14.50
C VAL A 31 -19.33 -37.12 15.11
N PRO A 32 -20.43 -37.46 15.81
CA PRO A 32 -21.26 -36.45 16.46
C PRO A 32 -20.31 -35.60 17.31
N LEU A 33 -20.13 -34.35 16.92
CA LEU A 33 -19.22 -33.46 17.63
C LEU A 33 -19.69 -33.47 19.09
N PRO A 34 -18.79 -33.63 20.07
CA PRO A 34 -19.17 -33.38 21.45
C PRO A 34 -19.88 -32.04 21.47
N VAL A 35 -21.06 -31.97 22.11
CA VAL A 35 -21.81 -30.74 22.27
C VAL A 35 -20.92 -29.83 23.13
N PHE A 36 -20.02 -29.10 22.47
CA PHE A 36 -19.32 -27.99 23.04
C PHE A 36 -20.42 -26.99 23.35
N ALA A 37 -20.88 -26.98 24.60
CA ALA A 37 -21.54 -25.82 25.16
C ALA A 37 -20.62 -24.65 24.82
N GLY A 38 -21.03 -23.83 23.85
CA GLY A 38 -20.24 -22.72 23.38
C GLY A 38 -19.80 -21.87 24.58
N PRO A 39 -18.72 -21.09 24.46
CA PRO A 39 -18.36 -20.12 25.49
C PRO A 39 -19.62 -19.35 25.92
N PRO A 40 -19.84 -19.12 27.23
CA PRO A 40 -20.99 -18.35 27.69
C PRO A 40 -21.05 -17.04 26.89
N PRO A 41 -22.26 -16.54 26.56
CA PRO A 41 -22.43 -15.38 25.70
C PRO A 41 -21.49 -14.26 26.15
N GLN A 42 -20.43 -14.06 25.38
CA GLN A 42 -19.43 -13.04 25.67
C GLN A 42 -20.16 -11.70 25.51
N ALA A 43 -20.02 -10.82 26.50
CA ALA A 43 -20.48 -9.45 26.35
C ALA A 43 -19.93 -8.90 25.01
N PRO A 44 -20.72 -8.13 24.25
CA PRO A 44 -20.25 -7.52 23.01
C PRO A 44 -18.90 -6.88 23.27
N LEU A 45 -17.87 -7.32 22.54
CA LEU A 45 -16.55 -6.70 22.64
C LEU A 45 -16.76 -5.20 22.47
N PRO A 46 -16.24 -4.34 23.37
CA PRO A 46 -16.34 -2.91 23.18
C PRO A 46 -15.80 -2.59 21.77
N PRO A 47 -16.45 -1.67 21.03
CA PRO A 47 -15.92 -1.29 19.72
C PRO A 47 -14.47 -0.90 19.92
N ALA A 48 -13.56 -1.54 19.16
CA ALA A 48 -12.15 -1.24 19.24
C ALA A 48 -11.97 0.26 18.96
N THR A 49 -11.84 1.05 20.01
CA THR A 49 -11.55 2.48 19.94
C THR A 49 -10.08 2.60 19.58
N GLN A 50 -9.77 2.28 18.32
CA GLN A 50 -8.44 2.50 17.78
C GLN A 50 -8.14 3.98 17.94
N SER A 51 -7.12 4.29 18.74
CA SER A 51 -6.82 5.67 19.12
C SER A 51 -6.29 6.39 17.88
N SER A 52 -7.13 7.26 17.31
CA SER A 52 -6.77 8.15 16.19
C SER A 52 -5.50 8.97 16.47
N TRP A 53 -5.17 9.13 17.75
CA TRP A 53 -3.95 9.75 18.26
C TRP A 53 -2.66 9.05 17.85
N VAL A 54 -2.58 7.71 17.85
CA VAL A 54 -1.34 6.99 17.48
C VAL A 54 -1.03 7.19 15.98
N THR A 55 -2.07 7.13 15.16
CA THR A 55 -1.99 7.45 13.73
C THR A 55 -1.52 8.87 13.47
N TYR A 56 -2.15 9.86 14.12
CA TYR A 56 -1.79 11.27 13.95
C TYR A 56 -0.34 11.54 14.33
N ARG A 57 0.14 10.96 15.43
CA ARG A 57 1.54 11.08 15.86
C ARG A 57 2.51 10.49 14.84
N ALA A 58 2.20 9.33 14.28
CA ALA A 58 3.04 8.70 13.25
C ALA A 58 3.11 9.56 11.98
N GLN A 59 1.97 10.12 11.54
CA GLN A 59 1.91 11.02 10.38
C GLN A 59 2.67 12.32 10.62
N ILE A 60 2.58 12.91 11.82
CA ILE A 60 3.36 14.10 12.19
C ILE A 60 4.86 13.78 12.19
N ASN A 61 5.27 12.65 12.76
CA ASN A 61 6.68 12.24 12.76
C ASN A 61 7.22 12.03 11.34
N PHE A 62 6.43 11.42 10.46
CA PHE A 62 6.78 11.30 9.05
C PHE A 62 6.88 12.66 8.36
N GLY A 63 5.91 13.55 8.60
CA GLY A 63 5.92 14.92 8.07
C GLY A 63 7.14 15.72 8.53
N LEU A 64 7.52 15.60 9.80
CA LEU A 64 8.74 16.20 10.35
C LEU A 64 10.00 15.61 9.73
N ALA A 65 10.06 14.28 9.55
CA ALA A 65 11.19 13.63 8.88
C ALA A 65 11.31 14.07 7.41
N MET A 66 10.19 14.25 6.71
CA MET A 66 10.16 14.76 5.34
C MET A 66 10.59 16.23 5.27
N LEU A 67 10.18 17.06 6.23
CA LEU A 67 10.61 18.45 6.33
C LEU A 67 12.12 18.53 6.61
N ALA A 68 12.64 17.68 7.50
CA ALA A 68 14.07 17.57 7.74
C ALA A 68 14.83 17.13 6.48
N TYR A 69 14.30 16.13 5.75
CA TYR A 69 14.85 15.72 4.45
C TYR A 69 14.91 16.90 3.47
N LEU A 70 13.83 17.67 3.34
CA LEU A 70 13.78 18.84 2.45
C LEU A 70 14.79 19.91 2.85
N MET A 71 14.88 20.24 4.13
CA MET A 71 15.85 21.21 4.66
C MET A 71 17.29 20.78 4.35
N VAL A 72 17.62 19.52 4.61
CA VAL A 72 18.94 18.95 4.35
C VAL A 72 19.23 18.89 2.86
N LEU A 73 18.25 18.51 2.03
CA LEU A 73 18.39 18.45 0.58
C LEU A 73 18.68 19.83 0.00
N VAL A 74 17.88 20.83 0.36
CA VAL A 74 18.08 22.21 -0.11
C VAL A 74 19.44 22.74 0.35
N GLY A 75 19.79 22.54 1.62
CA GLY A 75 21.10 22.95 2.15
C GLY A 75 22.28 22.24 1.49
N SER A 76 22.15 20.96 1.18
CA SER A 76 23.16 20.19 0.45
C SER A 76 23.37 20.75 -0.96
N ILE A 77 22.28 20.97 -1.70
CA ILE A 77 22.32 21.50 -3.07
C ILE A 77 22.94 22.91 -3.08
N THR A 78 22.52 23.81 -2.19
CA THR A 78 23.05 25.19 -2.16
C THR A 78 24.52 25.22 -1.80
N LEU A 79 24.96 24.38 -0.86
CA LEU A 79 26.35 24.32 -0.42
C LEU A 79 27.28 23.73 -1.50
N ILE A 80 26.81 22.71 -2.24
CA ILE A 80 27.52 22.13 -3.38
C ILE A 80 27.63 23.14 -4.53
N GLN A 81 26.54 23.86 -4.84
CA GLN A 81 26.55 24.89 -5.89
C GLN A 81 27.50 26.04 -5.55
N ALA A 82 27.63 26.40 -4.27
CA ALA A 82 28.57 27.44 -3.82
C ALA A 82 30.03 26.97 -3.79
N ASN A 83 30.30 25.66 -3.76
CA ASN A 83 31.65 25.08 -3.62
C ASN A 83 31.86 23.94 -4.63
N SER A 84 31.73 24.24 -5.92
CA SER A 84 31.74 23.24 -7.00
C SER A 84 33.01 22.40 -7.07
N ASP A 85 34.16 22.97 -6.70
CA ASP A 85 35.49 22.34 -6.83
C ASP A 85 35.96 21.61 -5.57
N ALA A 86 35.14 21.59 -4.51
CA ALA A 86 35.51 20.99 -3.25
C ALA A 86 35.45 19.45 -3.30
N GLY A 87 36.54 18.79 -2.89
CA GLY A 87 36.59 17.32 -2.81
C GLY A 87 35.61 16.69 -1.82
N TRP A 88 35.13 17.45 -0.82
CA TRP A 88 34.17 16.98 0.17
C TRP A 88 32.71 16.95 -0.33
N ARG A 89 32.42 17.47 -1.54
CA ARG A 89 31.07 17.59 -2.08
C ARG A 89 30.28 16.27 -2.10
N TYR A 90 30.97 15.15 -2.29
CA TYR A 90 30.35 13.83 -2.33
C TYR A 90 29.75 13.42 -0.98
N TYR A 91 30.39 13.78 0.13
CA TYR A 91 29.86 13.51 1.47
C TYR A 91 28.60 14.35 1.74
N ILE A 92 28.58 15.59 1.25
CA ILE A 92 27.42 16.49 1.40
C ILE A 92 26.28 16.07 0.48
N ALA A 93 26.57 15.54 -0.71
CA ALA A 93 25.56 14.99 -1.61
C ALA A 93 24.86 13.76 -1.00
N ALA A 94 25.54 13.01 -0.13
CA ALA A 94 24.97 11.85 0.56
C ALA A 94 24.19 12.21 1.83
N LEU A 95 24.34 13.43 2.35
CA LEU A 95 23.71 13.87 3.61
C LEU A 95 22.18 13.73 3.64
N PRO A 96 21.43 13.99 2.55
CA PRO A 96 19.98 13.81 2.50
C PRO A 96 19.52 12.35 2.62
N LEU A 97 20.41 11.37 2.44
CA LEU A 97 20.02 9.96 2.60
C LEU A 97 19.69 9.62 4.06
N VAL A 98 20.36 10.23 5.04
CA VAL A 98 20.11 9.96 6.47
C VAL A 98 18.66 10.29 6.85
N PRO A 99 18.14 11.50 6.63
CA PRO A 99 16.73 11.79 6.92
C PRO A 99 15.76 10.98 6.05
N ALA A 100 16.13 10.64 4.80
CA ALA A 100 15.31 9.77 3.95
C ALA A 100 15.15 8.36 4.55
N LEU A 101 16.23 7.77 5.09
CA LEU A 101 16.20 6.46 5.75
C LEU A 101 15.35 6.49 7.03
N ILE A 102 15.45 7.57 7.82
CA ILE A 102 14.62 7.77 9.01
C ILE A 102 13.14 7.86 8.62
N ALA A 103 12.82 8.66 7.59
CA ALA A 103 11.45 8.78 7.08
C ALA A 103 10.90 7.43 6.61
N LEU A 104 11.71 6.64 5.89
CA LEU A 104 11.35 5.30 5.45
C LEU A 104 11.09 4.36 6.63
N PHE A 105 11.95 4.36 7.64
CA PHE A 105 11.77 3.52 8.83
C PHE A 105 10.49 3.88 9.59
N VAL A 106 10.25 5.17 9.81
CA VAL A 106 9.02 5.67 10.45
C VAL A 106 7.79 5.28 9.63
N PHE A 107 7.86 5.41 8.31
CA PHE A 107 6.80 5.04 7.39
C PHE A 107 6.48 3.54 7.45
N VAL A 108 7.46 2.66 7.25
CA VAL A 108 7.25 1.20 7.31
C VAL A 108 6.68 0.77 8.66
N ARG A 109 7.23 1.32 9.75
CA ARG A 109 6.69 1.08 11.10
C ARG A 109 5.24 1.53 11.23
N SER A 110 4.86 2.65 10.62
CA SER A 110 3.48 3.14 10.64
C SER A 110 2.52 2.22 9.89
N LEU A 111 2.96 1.63 8.77
CA LEU A 111 2.14 0.72 7.97
C LEU A 111 1.76 -0.55 8.74
N THR A 112 2.66 -1.09 9.56
CA THR A 112 2.40 -2.30 10.36
C THR A 112 1.37 -2.12 11.48
N ARG A 113 0.95 -0.88 11.74
CA ARG A 113 0.05 -0.50 12.85
C ARG A 113 -1.29 0.03 12.36
N LEU A 114 -1.56 -0.07 11.06
CA LEU A 114 -2.80 0.40 10.47
C LEU A 114 -3.94 -0.59 10.74
N ASP A 115 -5.13 -0.06 10.99
CA ASP A 115 -6.37 -0.83 10.90
C ASP A 115 -6.81 -0.99 9.41
N ASP A 116 -7.80 -1.85 9.16
CA ASP A 116 -8.25 -2.17 7.79
C ASP A 116 -8.76 -0.93 7.02
N LEU A 117 -9.47 -0.02 7.70
CA LEU A 117 -10.01 1.19 7.10
C LEU A 117 -8.89 2.15 6.71
N GLN A 118 -7.94 2.36 7.62
CA GLN A 118 -6.82 3.25 7.45
C GLN A 118 -5.82 2.69 6.44
N ALA A 119 -5.59 1.37 6.41
CA ALA A 119 -4.83 0.71 5.35
C ALA A 119 -5.44 1.00 3.98
N ARG A 120 -6.76 0.90 3.83
CA ARG A 120 -7.46 1.23 2.58
C ARG A 120 -7.31 2.71 2.20
N ILE A 121 -7.48 3.63 3.16
CA ILE A 121 -7.28 5.07 2.92
C ILE A 121 -5.84 5.34 2.47
N GLN A 122 -4.86 4.74 3.14
CA GLN A 122 -3.45 4.92 2.83
C GLN A 122 -3.10 4.39 1.44
N LEU A 123 -3.66 3.24 1.05
CA LEU A 123 -3.44 2.67 -0.28
C LEU A 123 -4.03 3.56 -1.39
N LEU A 124 -5.25 4.06 -1.19
CA LEU A 124 -5.89 5.00 -2.13
C LEU A 124 -5.12 6.32 -2.23
N ALA A 125 -4.68 6.86 -1.09
CA ALA A 125 -3.87 8.07 -1.04
C ALA A 125 -2.53 7.85 -1.75
N PHE A 126 -1.87 6.72 -1.50
CA PHE A 126 -0.58 6.38 -2.09
C PHE A 126 -0.69 6.21 -3.61
N GLY A 127 -1.65 5.43 -4.08
CA GLY A 127 -1.91 5.27 -5.51
C GLY A 127 -2.23 6.59 -6.22
N SER A 128 -3.04 7.43 -5.58
CA SER A 128 -3.37 8.77 -6.09
C SER A 128 -2.14 9.68 -6.15
N SER A 129 -1.31 9.66 -5.11
CA SER A 129 -0.07 10.46 -5.05
C SER A 129 0.95 10.00 -6.09
N LEU A 130 1.09 8.69 -6.30
CA LEU A 130 1.94 8.12 -7.34
C LEU A 130 1.49 8.57 -8.73
N GLY A 131 0.20 8.42 -9.04
CA GLY A 131 -0.37 8.84 -10.32
C GLY A 131 -0.20 10.35 -10.57
N ALA A 132 -0.49 11.17 -9.57
CA ALA A 132 -0.32 12.62 -9.65
C ALA A 132 1.16 13.01 -9.83
N THR A 133 2.08 12.37 -9.09
CA THR A 133 3.52 12.61 -9.21
C THR A 133 4.04 12.19 -10.59
N ALA A 134 3.64 11.02 -11.08
CA ALA A 134 4.02 10.55 -12.42
C ALA A 134 3.54 11.52 -13.51
N LEU A 135 2.29 12.00 -13.40
CA LEU A 135 1.76 12.98 -14.35
C LEU A 135 2.54 14.30 -14.32
N LEU A 136 2.86 14.81 -13.14
CA LEU A 136 3.64 16.05 -12.99
C LEU A 136 5.07 15.91 -13.49
N THR A 137 5.75 14.83 -13.12
CA THR A 137 7.16 14.60 -13.46
C THR A 137 7.35 14.28 -14.94
N PHE A 138 6.47 13.47 -15.54
CA PHE A 138 6.48 13.25 -16.98
C PHE A 138 6.06 14.50 -17.76
N GLY A 139 5.04 15.21 -17.28
CA GLY A 139 4.65 16.51 -17.82
C GLY A 139 5.83 17.48 -17.87
N TYR A 140 6.58 17.57 -16.77
CA TYR A 140 7.79 18.37 -16.70
C TYR A 140 8.90 17.86 -17.62
N GLY A 141 9.11 16.54 -17.70
CA GLY A 141 10.09 15.95 -18.62
C GLY A 141 9.82 16.31 -20.09
N PHE A 142 8.55 16.43 -20.50
CA PHE A 142 8.21 16.94 -21.83
C PHE A 142 8.57 18.42 -22.00
N LEU A 143 8.40 19.24 -20.96
CA LEU A 143 8.82 20.64 -20.95
C LEU A 143 10.35 20.78 -21.02
N GLU A 144 11.12 19.91 -20.34
CA GLU A 144 12.59 19.86 -20.48
C GLU A 144 13.01 19.66 -21.94
N GLY A 145 12.25 18.85 -22.70
CA GLY A 145 12.47 18.65 -24.14
C GLY A 145 12.33 19.92 -25.00
N VAL A 146 11.68 20.98 -24.50
CA VAL A 146 11.49 22.26 -25.19
C VAL A 146 12.41 23.35 -24.60
N GLY A 147 13.33 23.00 -23.68
CA GLY A 147 14.36 23.90 -23.15
C GLY A 147 14.14 24.39 -21.71
N MET A 148 13.22 23.79 -20.94
CA MET A 148 13.14 24.08 -19.50
C MET A 148 14.39 23.59 -18.75
N PRO A 149 14.75 24.22 -17.61
CA PRO A 149 15.86 23.78 -16.78
C PRO A 149 15.68 22.33 -16.30
N HIS A 150 16.78 21.57 -16.20
CA HIS A 150 16.71 20.20 -15.71
C HIS A 150 16.35 20.16 -14.21
N LEU A 151 15.29 19.42 -13.85
CA LEU A 151 14.91 19.23 -12.46
C LEU A 151 15.61 18.00 -11.85
N PRO A 152 16.34 18.18 -10.73
CA PRO A 152 16.93 17.04 -10.03
C PRO A 152 15.88 16.02 -9.58
N PRO A 153 16.08 14.72 -9.84
CA PRO A 153 15.18 13.66 -9.38
C PRO A 153 14.98 13.62 -7.86
N ALA A 154 15.89 14.23 -7.09
CA ALA A 154 15.80 14.34 -5.64
C ALA A 154 14.53 15.07 -5.15
N TYR A 155 13.89 15.89 -6.00
CA TYR A 155 12.63 16.57 -5.69
C TYR A 155 11.39 15.69 -5.92
N VAL A 156 11.50 14.53 -6.58
CA VAL A 156 10.36 13.65 -6.86
C VAL A 156 9.79 13.06 -5.57
N LEU A 157 10.66 12.54 -4.71
CA LEU A 157 10.25 11.93 -3.43
C LEU A 157 9.49 12.92 -2.52
N PRO A 158 9.97 14.14 -2.25
CA PRO A 158 9.23 15.07 -1.40
C PRO A 158 7.94 15.57 -2.07
N LEU A 159 7.91 15.75 -3.40
CA LEU A 159 6.69 16.07 -4.13
C LEU A 159 5.62 14.99 -3.91
N MET A 160 6.00 13.73 -4.08
CA MET A 160 5.12 12.58 -3.85
C MET A 160 4.64 12.51 -2.40
N ALA A 161 5.52 12.75 -1.43
CA ALA A 161 5.17 12.76 -0.02
C ALA A 161 4.14 13.85 0.33
N ILE A 162 4.28 15.06 -0.26
CA ILE A 162 3.30 16.15 -0.09
C ILE A 162 1.96 15.76 -0.68
N LEU A 163 1.95 15.24 -1.92
CA LEU A 163 0.72 14.79 -2.59
C LEU A 163 0.04 13.66 -1.82
N TRP A 164 0.82 12.74 -1.24
CA TRP A 164 0.31 11.67 -0.39
C TRP A 164 -0.33 12.20 0.89
N GLY A 165 0.30 13.17 1.56
CA GLY A 165 -0.27 13.84 2.73
C GLY A 165 -1.61 14.53 2.42
N LEU A 166 -1.68 15.25 1.30
CA LEU A 166 -2.90 15.90 0.82
C LEU A 166 -4.00 14.88 0.49
N ALA A 167 -3.68 13.81 -0.24
CA ALA A 167 -4.63 12.76 -0.59
C ALA A 167 -5.15 12.04 0.67
N THR A 168 -4.28 11.77 1.64
CA THR A 168 -4.67 11.17 2.93
C THR A 168 -5.66 12.07 3.66
N ALA A 169 -5.36 13.37 3.80
CA ALA A 169 -6.25 14.33 4.44
C ALA A 169 -7.62 14.41 3.72
N PHE A 170 -7.61 14.44 2.40
CA PHE A 170 -8.82 14.47 1.58
C PHE A 170 -9.69 13.22 1.79
N PHE A 171 -9.11 12.02 1.70
CA PHE A 171 -9.84 10.77 1.89
C PHE A 171 -10.35 10.63 3.33
N THR A 172 -9.56 10.96 4.34
CA THR A 172 -10.00 10.95 5.74
C THR A 172 -11.16 11.93 5.98
N TRP A 173 -11.07 13.15 5.44
CA TRP A 173 -12.16 14.12 5.53
C TRP A 173 -13.43 13.63 4.83
N ARG A 174 -13.29 13.05 3.64
CA ARG A 174 -14.41 12.51 2.84
C ARG A 174 -15.14 11.36 3.54
N TYR A 175 -14.43 10.50 4.27
CA TYR A 175 -15.03 9.45 5.10
C TYR A 175 -15.76 10.03 6.30
N LYS A 176 -15.13 10.95 7.04
CA LYS A 176 -15.74 11.63 8.19
C LYS A 176 -17.01 12.39 7.82
N TRP A 177 -17.03 13.05 6.66
CA TRP A 177 -18.19 13.82 6.20
C TRP A 177 -19.38 12.93 5.86
N ARG A 178 -19.16 11.70 5.35
CA ARG A 178 -20.23 10.77 4.98
C ARG A 178 -20.98 10.19 6.19
N TYR A 179 -20.33 10.05 7.33
CA TYR A 179 -20.92 9.55 8.59
C TYR A 179 -21.58 10.63 9.46
N ARG A 180 -21.48 11.91 9.06
CA ARG A 180 -22.16 13.03 9.74
C ARG A 180 -23.54 13.37 9.15
N ARG A 181 -23.98 12.65 8.13
CA ARG A 181 -25.35 12.70 7.57
C ARG A 181 -26.03 11.39 7.89
#